data_AF-A0A8H4XHL3-F1
#
_entry.id   AF-A0A8H4XHL3-F1
#
_cell.length_a   1.000
_cell.length_b   1.000
_cell.length_c   1.000
_cell.angle_alpha   90.00
_cell.angle_beta   90.00
_cell.angle_gamma   90.00
#
_symmetry.space_group_name_H-M   'P 1'
#
loop_
_entity.id
_entity.type
_entity.pdbx_description
1 polymer ?
#
loop_
_entity_poly.entity_id
_entity_poly.type
_entity_poly.pdbx_seq_one_letter_code
_entity_poly.pdbx_strand_id
1 'polypeptide(L)'
;MKHLHGLSLVCLAGLVTLSTATGVSFVTDLEIFTYLAPCASSAISYNVGMQTYSTLCGDSETALQKCICSTRFDELVASISSDITYGCGVSATDDLSNLKITFASPTDNIVEAYITDLPELGYLPPCAQSALSYAVIGAAYSKCPEPVELNAPCVCSKKAIVSAISETIKSSAKASCSNSEDVTSAQNFYNEFCAMNEGTTSFATPNSPPGDSWSCQNAPTNFY
;
A
#
# COMPACT_ATOMS: atom_id res chain seq x y z
N MET A 1 -74.74 -33.86 -18.17
CA MET A 1 -73.61 -34.32 -17.34
C MET A 1 -72.39 -33.52 -17.75
N LYS A 2 -71.67 -33.01 -16.74
CA LYS A 2 -70.54 -32.08 -16.83
C LYS A 2 -69.39 -32.67 -17.64
N HIS A 3 -68.70 -31.88 -18.44
CA HIS A 3 -67.23 -31.90 -18.55
C HIS A 3 -66.74 -30.60 -19.20
N LEU A 4 -66.17 -29.72 -18.37
CA LEU A 4 -65.27 -28.65 -18.79
C LEU A 4 -63.94 -29.29 -19.22
N HIS A 5 -63.41 -28.90 -20.38
CA HIS A 5 -61.97 -28.98 -20.65
C HIS A 5 -61.46 -27.57 -20.91
N GLY A 6 -60.66 -27.08 -19.96
CA GLY A 6 -59.98 -25.79 -20.04
C GLY A 6 -58.83 -25.85 -21.04
N LEU A 7 -58.87 -24.95 -22.01
CA LEU A 7 -57.74 -24.62 -22.87
C LEU A 7 -56.77 -23.74 -22.07
N SER A 8 -55.65 -24.34 -21.65
CA SER A 8 -54.55 -23.66 -21.01
C SER A 8 -53.77 -22.86 -22.07
N LEU A 9 -53.96 -21.53 -22.09
CA LEU A 9 -53.05 -20.60 -22.76
C LEU A 9 -51.75 -20.54 -21.93
N VAL A 10 -50.71 -21.22 -22.39
CA VAL A 10 -49.34 -21.02 -21.90
C VAL A 10 -48.76 -19.83 -22.69
N CYS A 11 -48.87 -18.63 -22.13
CA CYS A 11 -48.07 -17.50 -22.58
C CYS A 11 -46.60 -17.76 -22.20
N LEU A 12 -45.75 -18.05 -23.18
CA LEU A 12 -44.30 -17.95 -23.01
C LEU A 12 -43.93 -16.48 -22.81
N ALA A 13 -43.87 -16.04 -21.54
CA ALA A 13 -43.15 -14.83 -21.19
C ALA A 13 -41.65 -15.17 -21.26
N GLY A 14 -41.00 -14.77 -22.36
CA GLY A 14 -39.55 -14.75 -22.44
C GLY A 14 -39.03 -13.80 -21.36
N LEU A 15 -38.28 -14.34 -20.40
CA LEU A 15 -37.44 -13.57 -19.49
C LEU A 15 -36.34 -12.93 -20.32
N VAL A 16 -36.59 -11.70 -20.80
CA VAL A 16 -35.53 -10.80 -21.20
C VAL A 16 -34.85 -10.38 -19.91
N THR A 17 -33.73 -11.03 -19.58
CA THR A 17 -32.78 -10.49 -18.60
C THR A 17 -32.23 -9.20 -19.18
N LEU A 18 -32.83 -8.06 -18.82
CA LEU A 18 -32.15 -6.78 -18.97
C LEU A 18 -30.94 -6.82 -18.05
N SER A 19 -29.78 -7.11 -18.64
CA SER A 19 -28.50 -6.77 -18.02
C SER A 19 -28.52 -5.25 -17.86
N THR A 20 -28.78 -4.76 -16.66
CA THR A 20 -28.51 -3.36 -16.35
C THR A 20 -27.03 -3.16 -16.59
N ALA A 21 -26.67 -2.29 -17.53
CA ALA A 21 -25.29 -1.85 -17.66
C ALA A 21 -24.89 -1.27 -16.31
N THR A 22 -23.93 -1.91 -15.64
CA THR A 22 -23.21 -1.29 -14.53
C THR A 22 -22.70 0.05 -15.05
N GLY A 23 -23.04 1.15 -14.39
CA GLY A 23 -22.59 2.48 -14.80
C GLY A 23 -21.07 2.47 -14.97
N VAL A 24 -20.59 3.09 -16.05
CA VAL A 24 -19.15 3.26 -16.28
C VAL A 24 -18.69 4.39 -15.37
N SER A 25 -17.84 4.10 -14.40
CA SER A 25 -17.25 5.10 -13.50
C SER A 25 -15.82 5.44 -13.92
N PHE A 26 -15.30 6.58 -13.47
CA PHE A 26 -13.88 6.87 -13.60
C PHE A 26 -13.05 5.85 -12.80
N VAL A 27 -11.85 5.54 -13.29
CA VAL A 27 -10.95 4.57 -12.65
C VAL A 27 -10.59 4.97 -11.22
N THR A 28 -10.56 6.28 -10.94
CA THR A 28 -10.29 6.86 -9.62
C THR A 28 -11.40 6.61 -8.60
N ASP A 29 -12.60 6.32 -9.09
CA ASP A 29 -13.80 6.15 -8.26
C ASP A 29 -14.06 4.67 -7.94
N LEU A 30 -13.25 3.77 -8.51
CA LEU A 30 -13.31 2.35 -8.21
C LEU A 30 -12.74 2.09 -6.82
N GLU A 31 -13.42 1.29 -6.01
CA GLU A 31 -12.93 0.93 -4.66
C GLU A 31 -11.50 0.36 -4.70
N ILE A 32 -11.18 -0.43 -5.73
CA ILE A 32 -9.86 -1.00 -5.97
C ILE A 32 -8.74 0.05 -6.00
N PHE A 33 -9.07 1.28 -6.38
CA PHE A 33 -8.15 2.39 -6.48
C PHE A 33 -7.61 2.84 -5.11
N THR A 34 -8.40 2.64 -4.05
CA THR A 34 -8.02 2.99 -2.67
C THR A 34 -6.96 2.04 -2.07
N TYR A 35 -6.84 0.83 -2.63
CA TYR A 35 -5.88 -0.18 -2.21
C TYR A 35 -4.53 -0.06 -2.94
N LEU A 36 -4.41 0.86 -3.90
CA LEU A 36 -3.17 1.09 -4.63
C LEU A 36 -2.17 1.89 -3.79
N ALA A 37 -0.89 1.55 -3.91
CA ALA A 37 0.18 2.43 -3.44
C ALA A 37 0.10 3.81 -4.15
N PRO A 38 0.46 4.91 -3.48
CA PRO A 38 0.36 6.27 -4.05
C PRO A 38 1.07 6.44 -5.39
N CYS A 39 2.19 5.74 -5.61
CA CYS A 39 2.90 5.74 -6.89
C CYS A 39 2.05 5.16 -8.04
N ALA A 40 1.28 4.11 -7.78
CA ALA A 40 0.45 3.44 -8.78
C ALA A 40 -0.84 4.22 -9.05
N SER A 41 -1.51 4.70 -8.00
CA SER A 41 -2.70 5.55 -8.15
C SER A 41 -2.37 6.87 -8.86
N SER A 42 -1.22 7.48 -8.55
CA SER A 42 -0.76 8.69 -9.25
C SER A 42 -0.47 8.42 -10.73
N ALA A 43 0.23 7.32 -11.04
CA ALA A 43 0.53 6.93 -12.43
C ALA A 43 -0.76 6.70 -13.25
N ILE A 44 -1.73 5.98 -12.69
CA ILE A 44 -3.01 5.73 -13.36
C ILE A 44 -3.79 7.04 -13.53
N SER A 45 -3.95 7.83 -12.46
CA SER A 45 -4.68 9.11 -12.50
C SER A 45 -4.11 10.04 -13.55
N TYR A 46 -2.78 10.17 -13.57
CA TYR A 46 -2.09 11.04 -14.50
C TYR A 46 -2.31 10.57 -15.95
N ASN A 47 -2.05 9.30 -16.25
CA ASN A 47 -2.12 8.81 -17.61
C ASN A 47 -3.54 8.75 -18.17
N VAL A 48 -4.54 8.42 -17.33
CA VAL A 48 -5.95 8.47 -17.72
C VAL A 48 -6.42 9.92 -17.87
N GLY A 49 -6.05 10.80 -16.94
CA GLY A 49 -6.36 12.23 -17.02
C GLY A 49 -5.77 12.89 -18.27
N MET A 50 -4.58 12.48 -18.69
CA MET A 50 -3.94 12.97 -19.93
C MET A 50 -4.73 12.63 -21.19
N GLN A 51 -5.52 11.55 -21.20
CA GLN A 51 -6.38 11.23 -22.33
C GLN A 51 -7.46 12.30 -22.55
N THR A 52 -8.00 12.83 -21.44
CA THR A 52 -8.99 13.91 -21.46
C THR A 52 -8.32 15.26 -21.68
N TYR A 53 -7.25 15.56 -20.93
CA TYR A 53 -6.58 16.87 -20.95
C TYR A 53 -5.99 17.20 -22.32
N SER A 54 -5.37 16.22 -22.99
CA SER A 54 -4.84 16.40 -24.34
C SER A 54 -5.91 16.34 -25.43
N THR A 55 -7.21 16.32 -25.07
CA THR A 55 -8.35 16.22 -26.00
C THR A 55 -8.29 14.98 -26.90
N LEU A 56 -7.59 13.93 -26.46
CA LEU A 56 -7.39 12.69 -27.23
C LEU A 56 -8.63 11.79 -27.14
N CYS A 57 -9.34 11.89 -26.01
CA CYS A 57 -10.63 11.27 -25.76
C CYS A 57 -11.63 12.30 -25.21
N GLY A 58 -12.92 11.96 -25.26
CA GLY A 58 -13.97 12.77 -24.61
C GLY A 58 -13.87 12.71 -23.08
N ASP A 59 -14.43 13.71 -22.42
CA ASP A 59 -14.36 13.92 -20.96
C ASP A 59 -15.43 13.17 -20.15
N SER A 60 -16.55 12.80 -20.76
CA SER A 60 -17.53 11.92 -20.12
C SER A 60 -16.98 10.51 -19.90
N GLU A 61 -17.37 9.85 -18.79
CA GLU A 61 -16.94 8.49 -18.42
C GLU A 61 -17.08 7.50 -19.59
N THR A 62 -18.23 7.51 -20.25
CA THR A 62 -18.53 6.61 -21.38
C THR A 62 -17.67 6.94 -22.60
N ALA A 63 -17.46 8.22 -22.92
CA ALA A 63 -16.64 8.60 -24.07
C ALA A 63 -15.16 8.28 -23.84
N LEU A 64 -14.66 8.54 -22.63
CA LEU A 64 -13.30 8.25 -22.21
C LEU A 64 -13.02 6.76 -22.26
N GLN A 65 -13.85 5.95 -21.60
CA GLN A 65 -13.73 4.49 -21.57
C GLN A 65 -13.77 3.92 -22.99
N LYS A 66 -14.76 4.33 -23.80
CA LYS A 66 -14.91 3.84 -25.18
C LYS A 66 -13.69 4.18 -26.03
N CYS A 67 -13.17 5.40 -25.94
CA CYS A 67 -11.99 5.84 -26.67
C CYS A 67 -10.75 5.01 -26.27
N ILE A 68 -10.45 4.94 -24.97
CA ILE A 68 -9.32 4.19 -24.44
C ILE A 68 -9.39 2.72 -24.88
N CYS A 69 -10.50 2.04 -24.59
CA CYS A 69 -10.63 0.61 -24.83
C CYS A 69 -10.67 0.23 -26.32
N SER A 70 -10.89 1.18 -27.23
CA SER A 70 -10.95 0.88 -28.66
C SER A 70 -9.68 1.21 -29.43
N THR A 71 -8.98 2.30 -29.07
CA THR A 71 -7.88 2.80 -29.90
C THR A 71 -6.61 3.15 -29.13
N ARG A 72 -6.67 3.28 -27.80
CA ARG A 72 -5.54 3.83 -27.02
C ARG A 72 -5.06 2.95 -25.88
N PHE A 73 -5.65 1.77 -25.74
CA PHE A 73 -5.41 0.88 -24.61
C PHE A 73 -3.93 0.53 -24.47
N ASP A 74 -3.29 0.07 -25.55
CA ASP A 74 -1.89 -0.37 -25.51
C ASP A 74 -0.93 0.78 -25.15
N GLU A 75 -1.15 1.98 -25.70
CA GLU A 75 -0.33 3.17 -25.41
C GLU A 75 -0.54 3.65 -23.97
N LEU A 76 -1.79 3.65 -23.48
CA LEU A 76 -2.10 4.00 -22.10
C LEU A 76 -1.42 3.03 -21.13
N VAL A 77 -1.54 1.72 -21.38
CA VAL A 77 -0.93 0.69 -20.53
C VAL A 77 0.60 0.80 -20.53
N ALA A 78 1.21 1.08 -21.68
CA ALA A 78 2.65 1.28 -21.77
C ALA A 78 3.12 2.48 -20.93
N SER A 79 2.42 3.62 -21.01
CA SER A 79 2.76 4.81 -20.22
C SER A 79 2.53 4.61 -18.72
N ILE A 80 1.40 3.99 -18.33
CA ILE A 80 1.15 3.60 -16.94
C ILE A 80 2.25 2.69 -16.42
N SER A 81 2.65 1.67 -17.19
CA SER A 81 3.71 0.74 -16.79
C SER A 81 5.06 1.44 -16.61
N SER A 82 5.38 2.40 -17.47
CA SER A 82 6.59 3.22 -17.35
C SER A 82 6.57 4.04 -16.06
N ASP A 83 5.47 4.74 -15.79
CA ASP A 83 5.35 5.61 -14.61
C ASP A 83 5.28 4.81 -13.31
N ILE A 84 4.63 3.64 -13.30
CA ILE A 84 4.67 2.70 -12.17
C ILE A 84 6.11 2.23 -11.93
N THR A 85 6.83 1.86 -12.98
CA THR A 85 8.23 1.42 -12.86
C THR A 85 9.11 2.53 -12.29
N TYR A 86 8.87 3.77 -12.72
CA TYR A 86 9.60 4.95 -12.23
C TYR A 86 9.26 5.28 -10.77
N GLY A 87 7.98 5.34 -10.41
CA GLY A 87 7.52 5.76 -9.09
C GLY A 87 7.56 4.67 -8.03
N CYS A 88 7.09 3.48 -8.37
CA CYS A 88 7.01 2.32 -7.46
C CYS A 88 8.30 1.49 -7.46
N GLY A 89 9.13 1.63 -8.49
CA GLY A 89 10.34 0.86 -8.71
C GLY A 89 10.11 -0.39 -9.57
N VAL A 90 11.20 -0.95 -10.10
CA VAL A 90 11.19 -2.06 -11.08
C VAL A 90 10.53 -3.35 -10.56
N SER A 91 10.50 -3.56 -9.24
CA SER A 91 9.81 -4.71 -8.62
C SER A 91 8.28 -4.58 -8.63
N ALA A 92 7.73 -3.41 -8.96
CA ALA A 92 6.28 -3.26 -9.17
C ALA A 92 5.79 -4.01 -10.42
N THR A 93 6.70 -4.49 -11.29
CA THR A 93 6.34 -5.40 -12.38
C THR A 93 5.98 -6.80 -11.90
N ASP A 94 6.47 -7.21 -10.72
CA ASP A 94 6.05 -8.45 -10.07
C ASP A 94 4.55 -8.39 -9.73
N ASP A 95 4.05 -7.21 -9.36
CA ASP A 95 2.63 -6.91 -9.09
C ASP A 95 1.77 -6.87 -10.38
N LEU A 96 2.38 -6.59 -11.54
CA LEU A 96 1.73 -6.50 -12.86
C LEU A 96 1.67 -7.86 -13.60
N SER A 97 2.63 -8.75 -13.33
CA SER A 97 2.75 -10.06 -14.01
C SER A 97 1.67 -11.07 -13.62
N ASN A 98 0.99 -10.83 -12.49
CA ASN A 98 -0.17 -11.61 -12.04
C ASN A 98 -1.43 -10.75 -12.20
N LEU A 99 -2.06 -10.75 -13.39
CA LEU A 99 -3.37 -10.10 -13.62
C LEU A 99 -4.54 -10.75 -12.84
N LYS A 100 -4.25 -11.67 -11.92
CA LYS A 100 -5.05 -11.83 -10.71
C LYS A 100 -4.56 -10.79 -9.73
N ILE A 101 -5.33 -9.71 -9.53
CA ILE A 101 -5.20 -8.84 -8.36
C ILE A 101 -5.53 -9.69 -7.13
N THR A 102 -4.62 -10.58 -6.77
CA THR A 102 -4.51 -11.18 -5.46
C THR A 102 -3.55 -10.26 -4.75
N PHE A 103 -4.09 -9.24 -4.09
CA PHE A 103 -3.44 -8.77 -2.87
C PHE A 103 -3.18 -10.03 -2.06
N ALA A 104 -1.97 -10.18 -1.52
CA ALA A 104 -1.74 -11.22 -0.53
C ALA A 104 -2.88 -11.09 0.48
N SER A 105 -3.77 -12.09 0.54
CA SER A 105 -4.78 -12.12 1.58
C SER A 105 -4.02 -11.90 2.88
N PRO A 106 -4.45 -10.95 3.71
CA PRO A 106 -3.79 -10.74 4.98
C PRO A 106 -3.67 -12.11 5.64
N THR A 107 -2.46 -12.45 6.07
CA THR A 107 -2.26 -13.58 6.97
C THR A 107 -3.27 -13.45 8.11
N ASP A 108 -3.72 -14.56 8.72
CA ASP A 108 -4.73 -14.52 9.80
C ASP A 108 -4.35 -13.57 10.97
N ASN A 109 -3.10 -13.09 10.99
CA ASN A 109 -2.54 -12.10 11.90
C ASN A 109 -2.27 -10.78 11.15
N ILE A 110 -3.32 -9.98 10.90
CA ILE A 110 -3.19 -8.64 10.32
C ILE A 110 -2.66 -7.69 11.38
N VAL A 111 -1.56 -7.00 11.08
CA VAL A 111 -1.10 -5.90 11.92
C VAL A 111 -1.92 -4.64 11.58
N GLU A 112 -2.81 -4.24 12.48
CA GLU A 112 -3.67 -3.04 12.34
C GLU A 112 -3.01 -1.75 12.88
N ALA A 113 -1.68 -1.70 12.88
CA ALA A 113 -0.92 -0.53 13.33
C ALA A 113 0.28 -0.27 12.42
N TYR A 114 0.63 0.99 12.22
CA TYR A 114 1.94 1.31 11.68
C TYR A 114 3.01 1.05 12.73
N ILE A 115 4.19 0.59 12.30
CA ILE A 115 5.34 0.37 13.18
C ILE A 115 5.73 1.61 14.00
N THR A 116 5.47 2.81 13.46
CA THR A 116 5.74 4.09 14.12
C THR A 116 4.77 4.42 15.26
N ASP A 117 3.62 3.75 15.28
CA ASP A 117 2.54 4.01 16.24
C ASP A 117 2.52 2.97 17.36
N LEU A 118 3.41 1.98 17.30
CA LEU A 118 3.54 0.96 18.33
C LEU A 118 4.13 1.56 19.61
N PRO A 119 3.50 1.37 20.78
CA PRO A 119 4.02 1.87 22.04
C PRO A 119 5.39 1.26 22.39
N GLU A 120 5.67 0.04 21.94
CA GLU A 120 6.95 -0.65 22.11
C GLU A 120 8.10 0.06 21.39
N LEU A 121 7.83 0.95 20.43
CA LEU A 121 8.87 1.79 19.83
C LEU A 121 9.61 2.60 20.90
N GLY A 122 8.92 2.96 21.99
CA GLY A 122 9.50 3.62 23.17
C GLY A 122 10.54 2.79 23.93
N TYR A 123 10.68 1.49 23.64
CA TYR A 123 11.73 0.64 24.21
C TYR A 123 13.09 0.89 23.58
N LEU A 124 13.12 1.45 22.37
CA LEU A 124 14.36 1.83 21.70
C LEU A 124 14.89 3.18 22.23
N PRO A 125 16.21 3.43 22.18
CA PRO A 125 16.73 4.78 22.42
C PRO A 125 16.26 5.76 21.33
N PRO A 126 16.15 7.07 21.63
CA PRO A 126 15.60 8.06 20.69
C PRO A 126 16.30 8.11 19.32
N CYS A 127 17.61 7.83 19.27
CA CYS A 127 18.36 7.76 18.01
C CYS A 127 17.90 6.59 17.11
N ALA A 128 17.60 5.43 17.71
CA ALA A 128 17.13 4.24 17.03
C ALA A 128 15.66 4.38 16.61
N GLN A 129 14.82 4.97 17.46
CA GLN A 129 13.44 5.31 17.10
C GLN A 129 13.40 6.20 15.86
N SER A 130 14.17 7.29 15.87
CA SER A 130 14.23 8.25 14.77
C SER A 130 14.73 7.60 13.47
N ALA A 131 15.77 6.76 13.57
CA ALA A 131 16.31 6.03 12.44
C ALA A 131 15.30 5.04 11.83
N LEU A 132 14.58 4.31 12.68
CA LEU A 132 13.56 3.35 12.25
C LEU A 132 12.39 4.07 11.57
N SER A 133 11.83 5.10 12.20
CA SER A 133 10.72 5.88 11.64
C SER A 133 11.11 6.51 10.29
N TYR A 134 12.32 7.08 10.21
CA TYR A 134 12.82 7.65 8.97
C TYR A 134 12.96 6.60 7.86
N ALA A 135 13.48 5.41 8.18
CA ALA A 135 13.67 4.34 7.22
C ALA A 135 12.33 3.83 6.66
N VAL A 136 11.36 3.56 7.54
CA VAL A 136 10.06 3.01 7.14
C VAL A 136 9.26 4.04 6.35
N ILE A 137 9.13 5.27 6.87
CA ILE A 137 8.40 6.33 6.17
C ILE A 137 9.04 6.59 4.81
N GLY A 138 10.38 6.74 4.75
CA GLY A 138 11.09 7.03 3.51
C GLY A 138 10.94 5.94 2.45
N ALA A 139 10.95 4.66 2.85
CA ALA A 139 10.81 3.55 1.91
C ALA A 139 9.35 3.31 1.48
N ALA A 140 8.40 3.49 2.40
CA ALA A 140 7.00 3.12 2.21
C ALA A 140 6.14 4.25 1.62
N TYR A 141 6.45 5.52 1.88
CA TYR A 141 5.56 6.67 1.66
C TYR A 141 4.84 6.67 0.30
N SER A 142 5.55 6.45 -0.80
CA SER A 142 4.93 6.39 -2.13
C SER A 142 4.72 4.97 -2.64
N LYS A 143 5.31 3.96 -2.01
CA LYS A 143 5.46 2.60 -2.57
C LYS A 143 4.61 1.55 -1.89
N CYS A 144 4.04 1.86 -0.73
CA CYS A 144 3.11 1.02 -0.01
C CYS A 144 1.74 1.68 0.10
N PRO A 145 0.65 0.90 0.14
CA PRO A 145 -0.69 1.43 0.37
C PRO A 145 -0.79 2.15 1.71
N GLU A 146 -1.66 3.15 1.78
CA GLU A 146 -1.97 3.86 3.02
C GLU A 146 -2.76 2.99 4.01
N PRO A 147 -3.81 2.24 3.61
CA PRO A 147 -4.57 1.40 4.55
C PRO A 147 -3.66 0.47 5.35
N VAL A 148 -3.80 0.49 6.68
CA VAL A 148 -2.85 -0.14 7.61
C VAL A 148 -2.75 -1.64 7.41
N GLU A 149 -3.87 -2.28 7.11
CA GLU A 149 -4.02 -3.70 6.82
C GLU A 149 -3.28 -4.15 5.55
N LEU A 150 -2.95 -3.21 4.66
CA LEU A 150 -2.14 -3.44 3.45
C LEU A 150 -0.72 -2.89 3.59
N ASN A 151 -0.51 -1.93 4.49
CA ASN A 151 0.78 -1.31 4.70
C ASN A 151 1.79 -2.27 5.33
N ALA A 152 1.42 -2.92 6.44
CA ALA A 152 2.30 -3.85 7.14
C ALA A 152 2.78 -5.02 6.24
N PRO A 153 1.91 -5.69 5.45
CA PRO A 153 2.36 -6.66 4.45
C PRO A 153 3.33 -6.08 3.42
N CYS A 154 3.07 -4.86 2.91
CA CYS A 154 3.94 -4.24 1.93
C CYS A 154 5.35 -3.96 2.48
N VAL A 155 5.44 -3.32 3.65
CA VAL A 155 6.73 -2.95 4.25
C VAL A 155 7.53 -4.17 4.70
N CYS A 156 6.90 -5.32 4.92
CA CYS A 156 7.52 -6.54 5.43
C CYS A 156 7.79 -7.62 4.38
N SER A 157 7.05 -7.64 3.28
CA SER A 157 7.18 -8.72 2.28
C SER A 157 7.75 -8.24 0.95
N LYS A 158 7.64 -6.95 0.61
CA LYS A 158 8.17 -6.45 -0.66
C LYS A 158 9.69 -6.30 -0.59
N LYS A 159 10.42 -7.26 -1.19
CA LYS A 159 11.88 -7.38 -1.10
C LYS A 159 12.64 -6.06 -1.29
N ALA A 160 12.28 -5.25 -2.28
CA ALA A 160 12.93 -3.97 -2.53
C ALA A 160 12.71 -2.95 -1.39
N ILE A 161 11.53 -2.97 -0.78
CA ILE A 161 11.18 -2.12 0.37
C ILE A 161 11.91 -2.61 1.61
N VAL A 162 11.88 -3.92 1.89
CA VAL A 162 12.58 -4.55 3.02
C VAL A 162 14.08 -4.26 3.01
N SER A 163 14.72 -4.38 1.82
CA SER A 163 16.14 -4.06 1.64
C SER A 163 16.41 -2.58 1.93
N ALA A 164 15.60 -1.69 1.34
CA ALA A 164 15.75 -0.24 1.52
C ALA A 164 15.57 0.18 2.98
N ILE A 165 14.58 -0.38 3.69
CA ILE A 165 14.36 -0.14 5.11
C ILE A 165 15.58 -0.60 5.91
N SER A 166 16.01 -1.85 5.74
CA SER A 166 17.12 -2.42 6.53
C SER A 166 18.45 -1.66 6.31
N GLU A 167 18.75 -1.30 5.07
CA GLU A 167 19.93 -0.48 4.74
C GLU A 167 19.85 0.93 5.34
N THR A 168 18.66 1.53 5.33
CA THR A 168 18.44 2.87 5.89
C THR A 168 18.47 2.85 7.41
N ILE A 169 17.89 1.85 8.07
CA ILE A 169 18.02 1.65 9.53
C ILE A 169 19.50 1.58 9.89
N LYS A 170 20.26 0.71 9.21
CA LYS A 170 21.68 0.51 9.49
C LYS A 170 22.49 1.79 9.32
N SER A 171 22.26 2.55 8.25
CA SER A 171 23.01 3.78 7.97
C SER A 171 22.60 4.94 8.87
N SER A 172 21.30 5.19 9.04
CA SER A 172 20.77 6.26 9.89
C SER A 172 21.04 6.02 11.37
N ALA A 173 20.80 4.81 11.88
CA ALA A 173 21.09 4.50 13.27
C ALA A 173 22.60 4.58 13.55
N LYS A 174 23.46 4.14 12.60
CA LYS A 174 24.91 4.31 12.74
C LYS A 174 25.35 5.77 12.75
N ALA A 175 24.64 6.65 12.05
CA ALA A 175 24.91 8.08 12.04
C ALA A 175 24.42 8.79 13.31
N SER A 176 23.34 8.30 13.93
CA SER A 176 22.66 8.96 15.05
C SER A 176 22.92 8.35 16.42
N CYS A 177 23.26 7.07 16.49
CA CYS A 177 23.53 6.34 17.74
C CYS A 177 25.05 6.21 17.97
N SER A 178 25.45 6.24 19.25
CA SER A 178 26.87 6.19 19.63
C SER A 178 27.44 4.77 19.72
N ASN A 179 26.57 3.76 19.77
CA ASN A 179 26.94 2.35 19.91
C ASN A 179 26.29 1.48 18.82
N SER A 180 26.79 0.27 18.64
CA SER A 180 26.31 -0.69 17.63
C SER A 180 25.09 -1.51 18.07
N GLU A 181 24.86 -1.55 19.37
CA GLU A 181 23.78 -2.24 20.05
C GLU A 181 22.43 -1.59 19.73
N ASP A 182 22.39 -0.27 19.66
CA ASP A 182 21.21 0.52 19.29
C ASP A 182 20.83 0.31 17.82
N VAL A 183 21.84 0.19 16.93
CA VAL A 183 21.64 -0.17 15.52
C VAL A 183 21.02 -1.56 15.39
N THR A 184 21.52 -2.51 16.18
CA THR A 184 21.02 -3.89 16.21
C THR A 184 19.60 -3.93 16.77
N SER A 185 19.31 -3.15 17.82
CA SER A 185 17.98 -3.07 18.44
C SER A 185 16.93 -2.51 17.48
N ALA A 186 17.27 -1.46 16.71
CA ALA A 186 16.38 -0.93 15.67
C ALA A 186 16.06 -1.96 14.57
N GLN A 187 17.07 -2.71 14.12
CA GLN A 187 16.88 -3.77 13.13
C GLN A 187 16.02 -4.92 13.67
N ASN A 188 16.25 -5.32 14.92
CA ASN A 188 15.46 -6.36 15.58
C ASN A 188 14.00 -5.93 15.73
N PHE A 189 13.75 -4.69 16.15
CA PHE A 189 12.38 -4.17 16.27
C PHE A 189 11.63 -4.24 14.93
N TYR A 190 12.27 -3.84 13.83
CA TYR A 190 11.68 -3.98 12.49
C TYR A 190 11.39 -5.44 12.12
N ASN A 191 12.30 -6.36 12.42
CA ASN A 191 12.09 -7.79 12.16
C ASN A 191 10.93 -8.36 13.01
N GLU A 192 10.83 -7.96 14.27
CA GLU A 192 9.76 -8.35 15.19
C GLU A 192 8.40 -7.83 14.71
N PHE A 193 8.33 -6.56 14.29
CA PHE A 193 7.15 -6.00 13.64
C PHE A 193 6.71 -6.85 12.44
N CYS A 194 7.66 -7.23 11.57
CA CYS A 194 7.33 -8.04 10.41
C CYS A 194 6.93 -9.48 10.75
N ALA A 195 7.48 -10.06 11.81
CA ALA A 195 7.09 -11.37 12.32
C ALA A 195 5.66 -11.37 12.90
N MET A 196 5.07 -10.20 13.20
CA MET A 196 3.66 -10.11 13.60
C MET A 196 2.71 -10.56 12.49
N ASN A 197 3.04 -10.28 11.23
CA ASN A 197 2.28 -10.82 10.10
C ASN A 197 2.36 -12.36 10.03
N GLU A 198 3.38 -12.97 10.63
CA GLU A 198 3.57 -14.43 10.69
C GLU A 198 3.01 -15.06 11.99
N GLY A 199 2.37 -14.27 12.85
CA GLY A 199 1.71 -14.73 14.09
C GLY A 199 2.54 -14.63 15.36
N THR A 200 3.65 -13.87 15.35
CA THR A 200 4.41 -13.57 16.56
C THR A 200 3.88 -12.30 17.23
N THR A 201 3.57 -12.30 18.52
CA THR A 201 2.89 -11.15 19.18
C THR A 201 3.74 -10.45 20.25
N SER A 202 5.06 -10.58 20.23
CA SER A 202 5.91 -10.03 21.30
C SER A 202 7.17 -9.36 20.76
N PHE A 203 7.41 -8.14 21.23
CA PHE A 203 8.69 -7.47 21.10
C PHE A 203 9.63 -7.91 22.21
N ALA A 204 10.92 -8.06 21.91
CA ALA A 204 11.91 -8.35 22.94
C ALA A 204 12.01 -7.15 23.89
N THR A 205 11.81 -7.37 25.19
CA THR A 205 12.16 -6.35 26.19
C THR A 205 13.67 -6.13 26.17
N PRO A 206 14.16 -4.90 26.04
CA PRO A 206 15.61 -4.63 26.03
C PRO A 206 16.29 -5.10 27.31
N ASN A 207 17.53 -5.60 27.19
CA ASN A 207 18.36 -6.00 28.33
C ASN A 207 18.89 -4.81 29.16
N SER A 208 18.63 -3.58 28.72
CA SER A 208 19.06 -2.33 29.36
C SER A 208 17.88 -1.37 29.48
N PRO A 209 17.85 -0.48 30.48
CA PRO A 209 16.73 0.45 30.69
C PRO A 209 16.43 1.27 29.42
N PRO A 210 15.15 1.62 29.16
CA PRO A 210 14.82 2.63 28.17
C PRO A 210 15.46 3.96 28.59
N GLY A 211 16.57 4.32 27.94
CA GLY A 211 17.21 5.62 28.10
C GLY A 211 18.28 5.71 29.18
N ASP A 212 19.50 5.32 28.82
CA ASP A 212 20.72 5.91 29.37
C ASP A 212 21.35 6.70 28.21
N SER A 213 21.37 8.03 28.08
CA SER A 213 21.24 9.14 29.02
C SER A 213 20.89 10.43 28.25
N TRP A 214 19.70 10.99 28.44
CA TRP A 214 19.61 12.44 28.62
C TRP A 214 19.57 12.67 30.12
N SER A 215 20.75 12.61 30.75
CA SER A 215 20.87 13.22 32.06
C SER A 215 20.68 14.72 31.84
N CYS A 216 19.71 15.31 32.55
CA CYS A 216 19.61 16.75 32.75
C CYS A 216 20.82 17.28 33.53
N GLN A 217 22.03 17.11 32.99
CA GLN A 217 23.29 17.62 33.53
C GLN A 217 24.05 18.48 32.51
N ASN A 218 23.64 18.51 31.24
CA ASN A 218 24.24 19.36 30.19
C ASN A 218 23.21 20.31 29.55
N ALA A 219 22.31 20.88 30.34
CA ALA A 219 21.69 22.13 29.90
C ALA A 219 22.82 23.19 29.88
N PRO A 220 23.11 23.87 28.75
CA PRO A 220 23.94 25.06 28.81
C PRO A 220 23.21 26.08 29.68
N THR A 221 23.65 26.21 30.93
CA THR A 221 23.35 27.37 31.75
C THR A 221 24.07 28.56 31.12
N ASN A 222 23.40 29.23 30.17
CA ASN A 222 23.49 30.66 29.93
C ASN A 222 22.71 31.01 28.66
N PHE A 223 21.49 31.49 28.86
CA PHE A 223 20.90 32.51 27.99
C PHE A 223 20.58 33.71 28.87
N TYR A 224 21.50 34.68 28.88
CA TYR A 224 21.25 36.11 29.02
C TYR A 224 22.11 36.81 27.95
#